data_AF-A0A4Q1THV6-F1
#
_entry.id   AF-A0A4Q1THV6-F1
#
_cell.length_a   1.000
_cell.length_b   1.000
_cell.length_c   1.000
_cell.angle_alpha   90.00
_cell.angle_beta   90.00
_cell.angle_gamma   90.00
#
_symmetry.space_group_name_H-M   'P 1'
#
loop_
_entity.id
_entity.type
_entity.pdbx_description
1 polymer ?
#
loop_
_entity_poly.entity_id
_entity_poly.type
_entity_poly.pdbx_seq_one_letter_code
_entity_poly.pdbx_strand_id
1 'polypeptide(L)'
;MVRATRYFSPIDHDKTIENAKEVLENYWHHKRLAQRTKIALRSPVMDGMPKSPSYGNKAEDKLVSHADELYYIACCEGAIESLESENHRIILTSSYLTKRYSDKQIMDKLFLSKAQYYRTKREALIAFAEICPLVEIEMRPL
;
A
#
# COMPACT_ATOMS: atom_id res chain seq x y z
N MET A 1 -2.04 22.44 39.21
CA MET A 1 -2.27 22.76 37.79
C MET A 1 -1.36 21.88 36.95
N VAL A 2 -1.90 20.81 36.35
CA VAL A 2 -1.14 19.96 35.43
C VAL A 2 -1.18 20.65 34.06
N ARG A 3 -0.02 21.06 33.55
CA ARG A 3 0.11 21.61 32.20
C ARG A 3 -0.28 20.51 31.22
N ALA A 4 -1.39 20.71 30.51
CA ALA A 4 -1.74 19.93 29.34
C ALA A 4 -0.75 20.25 28.23
N THR A 5 0.35 19.50 28.15
CA THR A 5 1.19 19.46 26.95
C THR A 5 0.41 18.70 25.89
N ARG A 6 -0.55 19.37 25.25
CA ARG A 6 -1.01 18.95 23.93
C ARG A 6 0.17 19.15 22.98
N TYR A 7 1.04 18.15 22.89
CA TYR A 7 1.85 17.96 21.70
C TYR A 7 0.85 17.72 20.56
N PHE A 8 0.34 18.80 19.95
CA PHE A 8 -0.18 18.70 18.61
C PHE A 8 1.01 18.22 17.78
N SER A 9 1.03 16.92 17.45
CA SER A 9 2.04 16.40 16.54
C SER A 9 2.01 17.29 15.30
N PRO A 10 3.15 17.86 14.84
CA PRO A 10 3.18 18.79 13.71
C PRO A 10 2.70 18.18 12.40
N ILE A 11 2.23 16.93 12.38
CA ILE A 11 1.89 16.20 11.16
C ILE A 11 0.95 17.03 10.27
N ASP A 12 1.34 17.15 9.01
CA ASP A 12 0.48 17.54 7.92
C ASP A 12 -0.36 16.34 7.51
N HIS A 13 -1.57 16.27 8.06
CA HIS A 13 -2.48 15.16 7.77
C HIS A 13 -2.92 15.13 6.31
N ASP A 14 -3.04 16.27 5.64
CA ASP A 14 -3.49 16.29 4.24
C ASP A 14 -2.40 15.73 3.32
N LYS A 15 -1.14 16.16 3.53
CA LYS A 15 -0.02 15.63 2.76
C LYS A 15 0.26 14.16 3.08
N THR A 16 0.20 13.78 4.36
CA THR A 16 0.36 12.37 4.77
C THR A 16 -0.74 11.47 4.15
N ILE A 17 -1.99 11.96 4.06
CA ILE A 17 -3.07 11.25 3.37
C ILE A 17 -2.80 11.11 1.88
N GLU A 18 -2.24 12.13 1.22
CA GLU A 18 -1.86 12.07 -0.19
C GLU A 18 -0.80 10.99 -0.42
N ASN A 19 0.26 10.98 0.39
CA ASN A 19 1.33 9.98 0.32
C ASN A 19 0.78 8.55 0.56
N ALA A 20 -0.11 8.39 1.54
CA ALA A 20 -0.78 7.11 1.80
C ALA A 20 -1.62 6.62 0.61
N LYS A 21 -2.33 7.52 -0.07
CA LYS A 21 -3.10 7.19 -1.27
C LYS A 21 -2.18 6.77 -2.42
N GLU A 22 -1.10 7.51 -2.66
CA GLU A 22 -0.14 7.18 -3.71
C GLU A 22 0.40 5.75 -3.53
N VAL A 23 0.79 5.40 -2.30
CA VAL A 23 1.25 4.05 -1.97
C VAL A 23 0.17 2.99 -2.31
N LEU A 24 -1.05 3.20 -1.84
CA LEU A 24 -2.15 2.25 -2.04
C LEU A 24 -2.66 2.19 -3.49
N GLU A 25 -2.57 3.27 -4.26
CA GLU A 25 -2.97 3.31 -5.67
C GLU A 25 -1.99 2.51 -6.54
N ASN A 26 -0.70 2.54 -6.20
CA ASN A 26 0.36 1.78 -6.86
C ASN A 26 0.38 0.29 -6.51
N TYR A 27 -0.30 -0.15 -5.46
CA TYR A 27 -0.37 -1.55 -5.04
C TYR A 27 -0.60 -2.55 -6.19
N TRP A 28 -1.56 -2.27 -7.08
CA TRP A 28 -1.87 -3.18 -8.19
C TRP A 28 -0.82 -3.18 -9.29
N HIS A 29 -0.06 -2.09 -9.44
CA HIS A 29 1.10 -2.06 -10.33
C HIS A 29 2.14 -3.06 -9.83
N HIS A 30 2.52 -2.95 -8.57
CA HIS A 30 3.47 -3.86 -7.93
C HIS A 30 2.99 -5.32 -7.94
N LYS A 31 1.71 -5.55 -7.63
CA LYS A 31 1.09 -6.88 -7.69
C LYS A 31 1.18 -7.53 -9.08
N ARG A 32 0.96 -6.76 -10.15
CA ARG A 32 1.10 -7.27 -11.53
C ARG A 32 2.54 -7.53 -11.91
N LEU A 33 3.48 -6.68 -11.48
CA LEU A 33 4.91 -6.91 -11.71
C LEU A 33 5.38 -8.18 -11.02
N ALA A 34 5.04 -8.37 -9.75
CA ALA A 34 5.34 -9.60 -9.01
C ALA A 34 4.79 -10.85 -9.70
N GLN A 35 3.53 -10.79 -10.17
CA GLN A 35 2.91 -11.90 -10.90
C GLN A 35 3.62 -12.20 -12.23
N ARG A 36 3.95 -11.16 -13.01
CA ARG A 36 4.65 -11.32 -14.29
C ARG A 36 6.03 -11.93 -14.10
N THR A 37 6.79 -11.48 -13.11
CA THR A 37 8.12 -12.04 -12.82
C THR A 37 8.03 -13.48 -12.35
N LYS A 38 7.05 -13.82 -11.49
CA LYS A 38 6.79 -15.20 -11.08
C LYS A 38 6.48 -16.13 -12.26
N ILE A 39 5.72 -15.67 -13.26
CA ILE A 39 5.46 -16.45 -14.48
C ILE A 39 6.74 -16.61 -15.29
N ALA A 40 7.52 -15.54 -15.48
CA ALA A 40 8.76 -15.58 -16.24
C ALA A 40 9.81 -16.53 -15.63
N LEU A 41 9.91 -16.60 -14.29
CA LEU A 41 10.80 -17.52 -13.58
C LEU A 41 10.38 -19.00 -13.71
N ARG A 42 9.10 -19.29 -13.98
CA ARG A 42 8.59 -20.67 -14.13
C ARG A 42 8.72 -21.22 -15.56
N SER A 43 8.84 -20.37 -16.57
CA SER A 43 8.95 -20.81 -17.96
C SER A 43 10.37 -21.33 -18.23
N PRO A 44 10.55 -22.62 -18.61
CA PRO A 44 11.85 -23.12 -19.03
C PRO A 44 12.28 -22.38 -20.29
N VAL A 45 13.45 -21.75 -20.28
CA VAL A 45 14.09 -21.26 -21.51
C VAL A 45 14.69 -22.47 -22.22
N MET A 46 13.85 -23.23 -22.91
CA MET A 46 14.28 -24.29 -23.83
C MET A 46 14.80 -23.64 -25.12
N ASP A 47 15.97 -22.98 -25.05
CA ASP A 47 16.79 -22.70 -26.24
C ASP A 47 17.98 -23.65 -26.16
N GLY A 48 17.93 -24.73 -26.95
CA GLY A 48 18.88 -25.85 -26.94
C GLY A 48 20.27 -25.51 -27.49
N MET A 49 20.79 -24.32 -27.24
CA MET A 49 22.17 -23.93 -27.56
C MET A 49 22.84 -23.30 -26.35
N PRO A 50 24.04 -23.76 -25.95
CA PRO A 50 24.85 -23.04 -24.98
C PRO A 50 25.37 -21.77 -25.67
N LYS A 51 24.67 -20.66 -25.52
CA LYS A 51 25.26 -19.33 -25.74
C LYS A 51 25.98 -18.96 -24.46
N SER A 52 27.29 -18.72 -24.56
CA SER A 52 28.09 -18.19 -23.46
C SER A 52 27.35 -17.02 -22.80
N PRO A 53 27.18 -17.00 -21.46
CA PRO A 53 26.46 -15.94 -20.79
C PRO A 53 27.29 -14.65 -20.90
N SER A 54 27.01 -13.85 -21.92
CA SER A 54 27.46 -12.47 -21.95
C SER A 54 26.60 -11.70 -20.95
N TYR A 55 27.26 -11.20 -19.90
CA TYR A 55 26.74 -10.30 -18.85
C TYR A 55 25.98 -10.95 -17.68
N GLY A 56 26.67 -11.07 -16.55
CA GLY A 56 26.26 -11.74 -15.32
C GLY A 56 25.19 -11.08 -14.44
N ASN A 57 24.52 -9.98 -14.82
CA ASN A 57 23.66 -9.25 -13.86
C ASN A 57 22.15 -9.32 -14.14
N LYS A 58 21.72 -9.72 -15.34
CA LYS A 58 20.29 -9.60 -15.74
C LYS A 58 19.33 -10.55 -15.00
N ALA A 59 19.85 -11.65 -14.45
CA ALA A 59 19.05 -12.59 -13.68
C ALA A 59 18.91 -12.14 -12.22
N GLU A 60 20.01 -11.67 -11.61
CA GLU A 60 20.02 -11.13 -10.25
C GLU A 60 19.17 -9.86 -10.14
N ASP A 61 19.30 -8.93 -11.10
CA ASP A 61 18.50 -7.69 -11.14
C ASP A 61 16.99 -7.98 -11.18
N LYS A 62 16.57 -9.04 -11.89
CA LYS A 62 15.16 -9.48 -11.94
C LYS A 62 14.68 -10.09 -10.63
N LEU A 63 15.55 -10.79 -9.91
CA LEU A 63 15.21 -11.39 -8.62
C LEU A 63 15.10 -10.32 -7.53
N VAL A 64 16.03 -9.35 -7.50
CA VAL A 64 15.98 -8.21 -6.58
C VAL A 64 14.71 -7.39 -6.82
N SER A 65 14.44 -7.03 -8.07
CA SER A 65 13.18 -6.35 -8.42
C SER A 65 11.96 -7.16 -7.96
N HIS A 66 11.93 -8.49 -8.14
CA HIS A 66 10.81 -9.29 -7.65
C HIS A 66 10.63 -9.24 -6.14
N ALA A 67 11.73 -9.27 -5.38
CA ALA A 67 11.70 -9.18 -3.93
C ALA A 67 11.15 -7.83 -3.47
N ASP A 68 11.54 -6.73 -4.13
CA ASP A 68 11.03 -5.39 -3.84
C ASP A 68 9.52 -5.30 -4.11
N GLU A 69 9.04 -5.88 -5.22
CA GLU A 69 7.61 -5.96 -5.52
C GLU A 69 6.82 -6.71 -4.44
N LEU A 70 7.37 -7.84 -3.96
CA LEU A 70 6.74 -8.63 -2.90
C LEU A 70 6.75 -7.90 -1.56
N TYR A 71 7.85 -7.22 -1.23
CA TYR A 71 7.96 -6.39 -0.05
C TYR A 71 6.92 -5.27 -0.04
N TYR A 72 6.75 -4.60 -1.19
CA TYR A 72 5.75 -3.53 -1.35
C TYR A 72 4.33 -4.04 -1.05
N ILE A 73 3.97 -5.17 -1.65
CA ILE A 73 2.67 -5.82 -1.46
C ILE A 73 2.47 -6.19 0.02
N ALA A 74 3.48 -6.81 0.64
CA ALA A 74 3.41 -7.23 2.04
C ALA A 74 3.27 -6.06 3.01
N CYS A 75 3.96 -4.94 2.76
CA CYS A 75 3.80 -3.72 3.56
C CYS A 75 2.38 -3.16 3.47
N CYS A 76 1.82 -3.07 2.25
CA CYS A 76 0.44 -2.61 2.05
C CYS A 76 -0.58 -3.51 2.76
N GLU A 77 -0.50 -4.83 2.55
CA GLU A 77 -1.44 -5.80 3.11
C GLU A 77 -1.30 -5.88 4.64
N GLY A 78 -0.08 -6.02 5.14
CA GLY A 78 0.19 -6.13 6.57
C GLY A 78 -0.17 -4.86 7.36
N ALA A 79 0.06 -3.67 6.79
CA ALA A 79 -0.35 -2.42 7.44
C ALA A 79 -1.87 -2.30 7.52
N ILE A 80 -2.61 -2.67 6.47
CA ILE A 80 -4.08 -2.70 6.51
C ILE A 80 -4.58 -3.73 7.52
N GLU A 81 -4.03 -4.94 7.53
CA GLU A 81 -4.44 -6.00 8.47
C GLU A 81 -4.20 -5.61 9.94
N SER A 82 -3.17 -4.81 10.19
CA SER A 82 -2.80 -4.34 11.53
C SER A 82 -3.66 -3.19 12.07
N LEU A 83 -4.52 -2.58 11.24
CA LEU A 83 -5.40 -1.50 11.71
C LEU A 83 -6.41 -2.04 12.73
N GLU A 84 -6.54 -1.37 13.87
CA GLU A 84 -7.46 -1.79 14.94
C GLU A 84 -8.93 -1.77 14.50
N SER A 85 -9.33 -0.70 13.81
CA SER A 85 -10.71 -0.49 13.35
C SER A 85 -11.06 -1.39 12.17
N GLU A 86 -12.03 -2.28 12.35
CA GLU A 86 -12.56 -3.12 11.27
C GLU A 86 -13.10 -2.30 10.09
N ASN A 87 -13.77 -1.18 10.37
CA ASN A 87 -14.24 -0.28 9.34
C ASN A 87 -13.08 0.27 8.51
N HIS A 88 -11.94 0.60 9.13
CA HIS A 88 -10.75 1.05 8.38
C HIS A 88 -10.23 -0.04 7.46
N ARG A 89 -10.10 -1.27 7.99
CA ARG A 89 -9.67 -2.44 7.19
C ARG A 89 -10.59 -2.67 5.99
N ILE A 90 -11.90 -2.68 6.21
CA ILE A 90 -12.90 -2.90 5.15
C ILE A 90 -12.83 -1.78 4.11
N ILE A 91 -12.78 -0.52 4.53
CA ILE A 91 -12.72 0.63 3.63
C ILE A 91 -11.48 0.56 2.74
N LEU A 92 -10.28 0.40 3.32
CA LEU A 92 -9.04 0.40 2.54
C LEU A 92 -8.91 -0.84 1.65
N THR A 93 -9.26 -2.04 2.16
CA THR A 93 -9.25 -3.27 1.37
C THR A 93 -10.21 -3.21 0.19
N SER A 94 -11.41 -2.67 0.41
CA SER A 94 -12.43 -2.56 -0.63
C SER A 94 -12.07 -1.51 -1.68
N SER A 95 -11.54 -0.36 -1.25
CA SER A 95 -11.16 0.75 -2.14
C SER A 95 -9.89 0.45 -2.94
N TYR A 96 -8.87 -0.17 -2.35
CA TYR A 96 -7.53 -0.24 -2.95
C TYR A 96 -7.09 -1.66 -3.31
N LEU A 97 -7.23 -2.62 -2.41
CA LEU A 97 -6.68 -3.97 -2.62
C LEU A 97 -7.54 -4.83 -3.54
N THR A 98 -8.87 -4.72 -3.44
CA THR A 98 -9.79 -5.51 -4.26
C THR A 98 -10.36 -4.72 -5.43
N LYS A 99 -10.56 -3.40 -5.27
CA LYS A 99 -11.26 -2.51 -6.23
C LYS A 99 -12.62 -3.08 -6.69
N ARG A 100 -13.29 -3.87 -5.85
CA ARG A 100 -14.54 -4.57 -6.20
C ARG A 100 -15.80 -3.77 -5.90
N TYR A 101 -15.70 -2.79 -5.00
CA TYR A 101 -16.84 -2.03 -4.53
C TYR A 101 -16.64 -0.54 -4.79
N SER A 102 -17.67 0.10 -5.33
CA SER A 102 -17.77 1.56 -5.35
C SER A 102 -17.89 2.11 -3.92
N ASP A 103 -17.50 3.36 -3.71
CA ASP A 103 -17.68 4.05 -2.43
C ASP A 103 -19.12 3.92 -1.91
N LYS A 104 -20.14 3.98 -2.80
CA LYS A 104 -21.54 3.78 -2.44
C LYS A 104 -21.83 2.39 -1.86
N GLN A 105 -21.33 1.34 -2.49
CA GLN A 105 -21.52 -0.02 -1.98
C GLN A 105 -20.82 -0.24 -0.63
N ILE A 106 -19.66 0.41 -0.42
CA ILE A 106 -18.97 0.35 0.88
C ILE A 106 -19.78 1.10 1.95
N MET A 107 -20.31 2.28 1.62
CA MET A 107 -21.19 3.05 2.50
C MET A 107 -22.42 2.24 2.92
N ASP A 108 -23.11 1.62 1.95
CA ASP A 108 -24.29 0.81 2.19
C ASP A 108 -23.95 -0.41 3.06
N LYS A 109 -22.83 -1.08 2.79
CA LYS A 109 -22.36 -2.25 3.56
C LYS A 109 -22.02 -1.91 5.02
N LEU A 110 -21.47 -0.72 5.27
CA LEU A 110 -21.05 -0.28 6.61
C LEU A 110 -22.11 0.57 7.32
N PHE A 111 -23.28 0.78 6.69
CA PHE A 111 -24.34 1.65 7.18
C PHE A 111 -23.84 3.08 7.51
N LEU A 112 -22.92 3.60 6.69
CA LEU A 112 -22.33 4.93 6.87
C LEU A 112 -23.01 5.95 5.96
N SER A 113 -23.32 7.11 6.51
CA SER A 113 -23.61 8.28 5.67
C SER A 113 -22.37 8.70 4.86
N LYS A 114 -22.58 9.46 3.79
CA LYS A 114 -21.50 10.01 2.96
C LYS A 114 -20.45 10.76 3.78
N ALA A 115 -20.89 11.61 4.71
CA ALA A 115 -19.98 12.39 5.55
C ALA A 115 -19.17 11.50 6.51
N GLN A 116 -19.82 10.49 7.13
CA GLN A 116 -19.13 9.53 7.99
C GLN A 116 -18.11 8.73 7.20
N TYR A 117 -18.47 8.23 6.02
CA TYR A 117 -17.57 7.45 5.17
C TYR A 117 -16.29 8.19 4.82
N TYR A 118 -16.38 9.43 4.31
CA TYR A 118 -15.18 10.17 3.93
C TYR A 118 -14.33 10.58 5.13
N ARG A 119 -14.95 10.85 6.29
CA ARG A 119 -14.21 11.08 7.53
C ARG A 119 -13.45 9.81 7.96
N THR A 120 -14.15 8.68 8.06
CA THR A 120 -13.55 7.39 8.43
C THR A 120 -12.50 6.93 7.42
N LYS A 121 -12.66 7.21 6.13
CA LYS A 121 -11.63 6.92 5.11
C LYS A 121 -10.37 7.76 5.33
N ARG A 122 -10.51 9.04 5.69
CA ARG A 122 -9.35 9.89 6.03
C ARG A 122 -8.65 9.41 7.29
N GLU A 123 -9.40 9.07 8.34
CA GLU A 123 -8.87 8.47 9.57
C GLU A 123 -8.14 7.15 9.29
N ALA A 124 -8.70 6.30 8.43
CA ALA A 124 -8.08 5.05 8.00
C ALA A 124 -6.76 5.28 7.25
N LEU A 125 -6.68 6.29 6.37
CA LEU A 125 -5.47 6.61 5.62
C LEU A 125 -4.36 7.15 6.53
N ILE A 126 -4.69 7.95 7.54
CA ILE A 126 -3.72 8.40 8.55
C ILE A 126 -3.21 7.21 9.36
N ALA A 127 -4.10 6.38 9.88
CA ALA A 127 -3.70 5.18 10.64
C ALA A 127 -2.87 4.20 9.81
N PHE A 128 -3.17 4.07 8.52
CA PHE A 128 -2.35 3.30 7.59
C PHE A 128 -0.94 3.91 7.44
N ALA A 129 -0.83 5.23 7.31
CA ALA A 129 0.45 5.92 7.20
C ALA A 129 1.33 5.74 8.44
N GLU A 130 0.75 5.70 9.64
CA GLU A 130 1.49 5.47 10.89
C GLU A 130 2.10 4.07 11.00
N ILE A 131 1.55 3.08 10.26
CA ILE A 131 1.99 1.68 10.32
C ILE A 131 2.83 1.30 9.10
N CYS A 132 2.50 1.82 7.91
CA CYS A 132 3.09 1.39 6.65
C CYS A 132 4.46 2.06 6.43
N PRO A 133 5.57 1.30 6.34
CA PRO A 133 6.91 1.87 6.19
C PRO A 133 7.16 2.52 4.82
N LEU A 134 6.25 2.35 3.87
CA LEU A 134 6.32 2.95 2.54
C LEU A 134 5.79 4.38 2.49
N VAL A 135 5.09 4.82 3.54
CA VAL A 135 4.44 6.14 3.56
C VAL A 135 5.35 7.13 4.27
N GLU A 136 5.66 8.22 3.57
CA GLU A 136 6.35 9.36 4.18
C GLU A 136 5.36 10.18 5.02
N ILE A 137 5.65 10.31 6.32
CA ILE A 137 4.88 11.13 7.26
C ILE A 137 5.41 12.55 7.21
N GLU A 138 4.56 13.47 6.78
CA GLU A 138 4.94 14.86 6.53
C GLU A 138 4.69 15.74 7.75
N MET A 139 5.68 16.57 8.07
CA MET A 139 5.66 17.45 9.24
C MET A 139 5.42 18.89 8.79
N ARG A 140 4.50 19.60 9.42
CA ARG A 140 4.28 21.02 9.15
C ARG A 140 5.54 21.82 9.48
N PRO A 141 5.92 22.78 8.62
CA PRO A 141 6.98 23.72 8.93
C PRO A 141 6.59 24.53 10.18
N LEU A 142 7.58 24.76 11.05
CA LEU A 142 7.46 25.55 12.28
C LEU A 142 7.22 27.04 12.01
#